data_AF-A0A2I8DE63-F1
#
_entry.id   AF-A0A2I8DE63-F1
#
_cell.length_a   1.000
_cell.length_b   1.000
_cell.length_c   1.000
_cell.angle_alpha   90.00
_cell.angle_beta   90.00
_cell.angle_gamma   90.00
#
_symmetry.space_group_name_H-M   'P 1'
#
loop_
_entity.id
_entity.type
_entity.pdbx_description
1 polymer ?
#
loop_
_entity_poly.entity_id
_entity_poly.type
_entity_poly.pdbx_seq_one_letter_code
_entity_poly.pdbx_strand_id
1 'polypeptide(L)' 'MTQETIDQYVRSALALAGYALREPATAEVTQQFARIHDIASTFIDEALPVELESASVFRP' A
#
# COMPACT_ATOMS: atom_id res chain seq x y z
N MET A 1 -3.70 10.58 2.24
CA MET A 1 -4.99 9.91 2.46
C MET A 1 -5.41 10.10 3.92
N THR A 2 -6.70 10.13 4.23
CA THR A 2 -7.14 10.13 5.65
C THR A 2 -7.07 8.72 6.23
N GLN A 3 -7.04 8.59 7.55
CA GLN A 3 -7.03 7.30 8.23
C GLN A 3 -8.27 6.45 7.87
N GLU A 4 -9.43 7.09 7.70
CA GLU A 4 -10.66 6.46 7.24
C GLU A 4 -10.53 5.88 5.83
N THR A 5 -9.90 6.63 4.91
CA THR A 5 -9.68 6.14 3.54
C THR A 5 -8.73 4.93 3.53
N ILE A 6 -7.69 4.94 4.37
CA ILE A 6 -6.75 3.81 4.49
C ILE A 6 -7.45 2.57 5.05
N ASP A 7 -8.27 2.72 6.10
CA ASP A 7 -9.03 1.61 6.67
C ASP A 7 -10.00 0.98 5.65
N GLN A 8 -10.78 1.82 4.95
CA GLN A 8 -11.69 1.35 3.90
C GLN A 8 -10.94 0.64 2.77
N TYR A 9 -9.81 1.19 2.36
CA TYR A 9 -8.95 0.58 1.34
C TYR A 9 -8.45 -0.80 1.78
N VAL A 10 -7.89 -0.92 2.98
CA VAL A 10 -7.34 -2.18 3.50
C VAL A 10 -8.43 -3.24 3.60
N ARG A 11 -9.59 -2.92 4.16
CA ARG A 11 -10.71 -3.87 4.26
C ARG A 11 -11.17 -4.36 2.88
N SER A 12 -11.30 -3.44 1.94
CA SER A 12 -11.75 -3.77 0.58
C SER A 12 -10.72 -4.62 -0.15
N ALA A 13 -9.43 -4.27 -0.06
CA ALA A 13 -8.34 -5.00 -0.69
C ALA A 13 -8.17 -6.40 -0.12
N LEU A 14 -8.25 -6.56 1.21
CA LEU A 14 -8.17 -7.87 1.86
C LEU A 14 -9.34 -8.77 1.44
N ALA A 15 -10.56 -8.24 1.39
CA ALA A 15 -11.72 -8.98 0.91
C ALA A 15 -11.57 -9.42 -0.55
N LEU A 16 -11.11 -8.53 -1.43
CA LEU A 16 -10.86 -8.83 -2.85
C LEU A 16 -9.76 -9.88 -3.05
N ALA A 17 -8.73 -9.88 -2.19
CA ALA A 17 -7.66 -10.87 -2.19
C ALA A 17 -8.06 -12.20 -1.51
N GLY A 18 -9.29 -12.31 -0.98
CA GLY A 18 -9.79 -13.52 -0.34
C GLY A 18 -9.33 -13.73 1.11
N TYR A 19 -8.79 -12.69 1.76
CA TYR A 19 -8.39 -12.76 3.16
C TYR A 19 -9.57 -12.47 4.10
N ALA A 20 -9.82 -13.40 5.03
CA ALA A 20 -10.78 -13.23 6.12
C ALA A 20 -10.04 -13.02 7.45
N LEU A 21 -9.52 -11.81 7.66
CA LEU A 21 -8.81 -11.45 8.89
C LEU A 21 -9.79 -11.09 10.01
N ARG A 22 -9.39 -11.40 11.25
CA ARG A 22 -10.09 -10.90 12.45
C ARG A 22 -9.81 -9.41 12.62
N GLU A 23 -10.75 -8.70 13.22
CA GLU A 23 -10.67 -7.24 13.42
C GLU A 23 -9.33 -6.73 14.00
N PRO A 24 -8.71 -7.38 15.01
CA PRO A 24 -7.40 -6.94 15.52
C PRO A 24 -6.28 -7.03 14.46
N ALA A 25 -6.29 -8.10 13.64
CA ALA A 25 -5.31 -8.28 12.59
C ALA A 25 -5.52 -7.28 11.45
N THR A 26 -6.78 -6.98 11.11
CA THR A 26 -7.11 -5.92 10.15
C THR A 26 -6.58 -4.56 10.63
N ALA A 27 -6.76 -4.23 11.91
CA ALA A 27 -6.27 -2.97 12.49
C ALA A 27 -4.74 -2.86 12.44
N GLU A 28 -4.01 -3.96 12.71
CA GLU A 28 -2.56 -4.02 12.57
C GLU A 28 -2.12 -3.77 11.12
N VAL A 29 -2.78 -4.40 10.15
CA VAL A 29 -2.52 -4.18 8.71
C VAL A 29 -2.79 -2.73 8.33
N THR A 30 -3.93 -2.15 8.76
CA THR A 30 -4.26 -0.73 8.54
C THR A 30 -3.16 0.19 9.07
N GLN A 31 -2.60 -0.10 10.25
CA GLN A 31 -1.50 0.70 10.80
C GLN A 31 -0.22 0.58 9.95
N GLN A 32 0.09 -0.60 9.39
CA GLN A 32 1.24 -0.73 8.49
C GLN A 32 1.02 0.03 7.17
N PHE A 33 -0.20 0.01 6.63
CA PHE A 33 -0.54 0.77 5.43
C PHE A 33 -0.43 2.29 5.63
N ALA A 34 -0.74 2.81 6.82
CA ALA A 34 -0.48 4.20 7.15
C ALA A 34 1.02 4.54 7.04
N ARG A 35 1.90 3.70 7.58
CA ARG A 35 3.36 3.90 7.47
C ARG A 35 3.84 3.82 6.01
N ILE A 36 3.32 2.88 5.24
CA ILE A 36 3.64 2.74 3.81
C ILE A 36 3.18 3.98 3.04
N HIS A 37 1.99 4.49 3.33
CA HIS A 37 1.49 5.73 2.74
C HIS A 37 2.42 6.91 3.05
N ASP A 38 2.89 7.04 4.29
CA ASP A 38 3.80 8.11 4.68
C ASP A 38 5.14 8.03 3.94
N ILE A 39 5.69 6.81 3.80
CA ILE A 39 6.90 6.57 3.00
C ILE A 39 6.65 6.90 1.53
N ALA A 40 5.54 6.44 0.94
CA ALA A 40 5.21 6.71 -0.45
C ALA A 40 5.05 8.22 -0.71
N SER A 41 4.47 8.94 0.24
CA SER A 41 4.27 10.38 0.16
C SER A 41 5.59 11.16 0.09
N THR A 42 6.74 10.58 0.47
CA THR A 42 8.03 11.27 0.36
C THR A 42 8.54 11.36 -1.07
N PHE A 43 8.08 10.49 -1.97
CA PHE A 43 8.62 10.37 -3.33
C PHE A 43 7.56 10.31 -4.44
N ILE A 44 6.26 10.24 -4.12
CA ILE A 44 5.19 10.08 -5.13
C ILE A 44 5.12 11.26 -6.13
N ASP A 45 5.50 12.45 -5.69
CA ASP A 45 5.49 13.67 -6.51
C ASP A 45 6.84 13.91 -7.22
N GLU A 46 7.83 13.03 -7.02
CA GLU A 46 9.08 13.11 -7.75
C GLU A 46 8.83 12.82 -9.24
N ALA A 47 9.26 13.73 -10.11
CA ALA A 47 9.16 13.53 -11.54
C ALA A 47 10.00 12.31 -11.95
N LEU A 48 9.35 11.29 -12.50
CA LEU A 48 10.04 10.15 -13.10
C LEU A 48 10.43 10.50 -14.55
N PRO A 49 11.73 10.63 -14.88
CA PRO A 49 12.17 10.76 -16.26
C PRO A 49 11.59 9.64 -17.13
N VAL A 50 11.17 9.99 -18.35
CA VAL A 50 10.56 9.05 -19.29
C VAL A 50 11.53 7.93 -19.69
N GLU A 51 12.84 8.19 -19.56
CA GLU A 51 13.87 7.17 -19.83
C GLU A 51 14.07 6.16 -18.69
N LEU A 52 13.41 6.32 -17.54
CA LEU A 52 13.50 5.37 -16.43
C LEU A 52 12.74 4.08 -16.76
N GLU A 53 13.49 3.03 -17.09
CA GLU A 53 12.95 1.68 -17.14
C GLU A 53 12.75 1.11 -15.74
N SER A 54 11.82 0.17 -15.60
CA SER A 54 11.69 -0.60 -14.38
C SER A 54 13.01 -1.30 -14.07
N ALA A 55 13.48 -1.21 -12.82
CA ALA A 55 14.66 -1.93 -12.38
C ALA A 55 14.53 -3.42 -12.73
N SER A 56 15.58 -4.00 -13.29
CA SER A 56 15.58 -5.39 -13.72
C SER A 56 15.30 -6.30 -12.52
N VAL A 57 14.17 -6.99 -12.53
CA VAL A 57 13.90 -8.08 -11.57
C VAL A 57 14.40 -9.37 -12.23
N PHE A 58 15.46 -9.95 -11.68
CA PHE A 58 15.92 -11.27 -12.13
C PHE A 58 14.78 -12.29 -12.01
N ARG A 59 14.47 -13.00 -13.10
CA ARG A 59 13.53 -14.12 -13.13
C ARG A 59 14.29 -15.37 -13.61
N PRO A 60 14.46 -16.41 -12.79
CA PRO A 60 15.10 -17.67 -13.18
C PRO A 60 14.26 -18.48 -14.17
#